data_AF-A0A9W6YXS2-F1
#
_entry.id   AF-A0A9W6YXS2-F1
#
_cell.length_a   1.000
_cell.length_b   1.000
_cell.length_c   1.000
_cell.angle_alpha   90.00
_cell.angle_beta   90.00
_cell.angle_gamma   90.00
#
_symmetry.space_group_name_H-M   'P 1'
#
loop_
_entity.id
_entity.type
_entity.pdbx_description
1 polymer ?
#
loop_
_entity_poly.entity_id
_entity_poly.type
_entity_poly.pdbx_seq_one_letter_code
_entity_poly.pdbx_strand_id
1 'polypeptide(L)'
;MTTYEKLVEGATKIKLAPPKPKYIDPILMSTADGYDSENFLVVMRTINKRLQDTAWSIVYKALIVVHIMIKEGDANVSLSYLAKHLHMFEDLKILNTHGKYISNGGNLTQLSAYDKYLWTRSKEFGRTKFDYVKKSKEARLRKLSVEKGLLREIESVQRQIDALIRCKFREGEVNNDVLILSFRMLITDLLSLYQTLNEGVLNVLEHFFELSKVDCERALKIYKLFTTQTAKVIEFLRVAKHLEHLTKLHIPTIKHAQTGLTDSLTEYLNDPYFDVNRRQYLAEQKAKGNSRSTTPPTKADEEKKAKQKLQQKNKSSSNPAPENNKANGVVISSAASANSQETRIITEGLTFQTTGYNPFVQLQQQQQLQLQQQQLPQTAMISQSQPIVPANGLIPIQGGLPSGVTPVIPLSQVQPQPQPQPHPAPIVSLPQQPTAGLPLNITGFGFQQTQVVGDWKR
;
A
#
# COMPACT_ATOMS: atom_id res chain seq x y z
N MET A 1 -39.47 28.16 0.04
CA MET A 1 -38.33 27.25 0.27
C MET A 1 -38.28 26.22 -0.86
N THR A 2 -37.10 25.82 -1.34
CA THR A 2 -36.96 24.63 -2.19
C THR A 2 -36.85 23.39 -1.32
N THR A 3 -37.81 22.47 -1.41
CA THR A 3 -37.81 21.19 -0.69
C THR A 3 -36.54 20.38 -0.99
N TYR A 4 -36.03 19.64 0.00
CA TYR A 4 -34.90 18.72 -0.15
C TYR A 4 -35.08 17.71 -1.30
N GLU A 5 -36.32 17.29 -1.60
CA GLU A 5 -36.63 16.46 -2.77
C GLU A 5 -36.14 17.11 -4.08
N LYS A 6 -36.46 18.40 -4.30
CA LYS A 6 -36.05 19.17 -5.49
C LYS A 6 -34.54 19.38 -5.58
N LEU A 7 -33.84 19.38 -4.45
CA LEU A 7 -32.37 19.45 -4.40
C LEU A 7 -31.75 18.12 -4.87
N VAL A 8 -32.26 16.98 -4.38
CA VAL A 8 -31.80 15.64 -4.81
C VAL A 8 -32.12 15.38 -6.29
N GLU A 9 -33.32 15.73 -6.76
CA GLU A 9 -33.68 15.68 -8.18
C GLU A 9 -32.79 16.62 -9.03
N GLY A 10 -32.46 17.79 -8.49
CA GLY A 10 -31.54 18.76 -9.10
C GLY A 10 -30.11 18.22 -9.26
N ALA A 11 -29.59 17.54 -8.24
CA ALA A 11 -28.30 16.86 -8.26
C ALA A 11 -28.28 15.69 -9.25
N THR A 12 -29.36 14.90 -9.30
CA THR A 12 -29.48 13.64 -10.06
C THR A 12 -30.18 13.77 -11.42
N LYS A 13 -30.11 14.93 -12.07
CA LYS A 13 -30.61 15.10 -13.46
C LYS A 13 -29.82 14.22 -14.44
N ILE A 14 -30.53 13.69 -15.44
CA ILE A 14 -30.04 12.75 -16.48
C ILE A 14 -28.82 13.23 -17.30
N LYS A 15 -28.52 14.54 -17.29
CA LYS A 15 -27.35 15.11 -18.00
C LYS A 15 -26.04 14.52 -17.48
N LEU A 16 -25.14 14.16 -18.40
CA LEU A 16 -23.78 13.65 -18.17
C LEU A 16 -22.81 14.73 -17.65
N ALA A 17 -23.24 15.47 -16.62
CA ALA A 17 -22.44 16.43 -15.88
C ALA A 17 -22.54 16.13 -14.38
N PRO A 18 -21.49 16.42 -13.58
CA PRO A 18 -21.49 16.20 -12.15
C PRO A 18 -22.66 16.87 -11.42
N PRO A 19 -23.08 16.36 -10.25
CA PRO A 19 -23.93 17.10 -9.32
C PRO A 19 -23.33 18.50 -9.05
N LYS A 20 -24.14 19.56 -9.17
CA LYS A 20 -23.66 20.94 -8.98
C LYS A 20 -23.61 21.31 -7.50
N PRO A 21 -22.61 22.09 -7.02
CA PRO A 21 -22.48 22.50 -5.61
C PRO A 21 -23.77 23.05 -5.01
N LYS A 22 -24.47 23.97 -5.71
CA LYS A 22 -25.77 24.52 -5.29
C LYS A 22 -26.90 23.52 -4.96
N TYR A 23 -26.74 22.24 -5.32
CA TYR A 23 -27.61 21.14 -4.88
C TYR A 23 -26.95 20.29 -3.79
N ILE A 24 -25.64 20.06 -3.88
CA ILE A 24 -24.84 19.29 -2.93
C ILE A 24 -24.71 19.99 -1.58
N ASP A 25 -24.35 21.27 -1.54
CA ASP A 25 -24.04 21.97 -0.29
C ASP A 25 -25.26 21.94 0.67
N PRO A 26 -26.51 22.24 0.22
CA PRO A 26 -27.68 22.08 1.07
C PRO A 26 -27.96 20.61 1.46
N ILE A 27 -27.72 19.65 0.56
CA ILE A 27 -27.84 18.21 0.87
C ILE A 27 -26.87 17.81 1.98
N LEU A 28 -25.63 18.32 1.95
CA LEU A 28 -24.66 18.11 3.02
C LEU A 28 -25.10 18.79 4.32
N MET A 29 -25.64 20.00 4.28
CA MET A 29 -26.19 20.65 5.49
C MET A 29 -27.30 19.84 6.18
N SER A 30 -27.99 18.93 5.47
CA SER A 30 -28.96 18.02 6.12
C SER A 30 -28.33 17.03 7.10
N THR A 31 -27.01 16.79 7.06
CA THR A 31 -26.35 15.86 8.01
C THR A 31 -26.11 16.46 9.39
N ALA A 32 -26.20 17.80 9.55
CA ALA A 32 -25.83 18.50 10.78
C ALA A 32 -26.67 18.09 11.99
N ASP A 33 -27.97 17.90 11.79
CA ASP A 33 -28.93 17.50 12.84
C ASP A 33 -28.95 15.97 13.09
N GLY A 34 -28.02 15.22 12.50
CA GLY A 34 -27.92 13.77 12.63
C GLY A 34 -28.85 12.96 11.72
N TYR A 35 -28.72 11.64 11.80
CA TYR A 35 -29.31 10.71 10.82
C TYR A 35 -30.81 10.45 11.00
N ASP A 36 -31.38 10.88 12.14
CA ASP A 36 -32.81 10.78 12.44
C ASP A 36 -33.57 12.10 12.14
N SER A 37 -32.90 13.13 11.62
CA SER A 37 -33.52 14.42 11.28
C SER A 37 -34.44 14.32 10.05
N GLU A 38 -35.59 14.99 10.08
CA GLU A 38 -36.56 14.99 8.97
C GLU A 38 -35.92 15.41 7.63
N ASN A 39 -35.06 16.43 7.66
CA ASN A 39 -34.34 16.91 6.47
C ASN A 39 -33.48 15.80 5.84
N PHE A 40 -32.66 15.13 6.65
CA PHE A 40 -31.84 14.00 6.22
C PHE A 40 -32.69 12.83 5.74
N LEU A 41 -33.77 12.49 6.45
CA LEU A 41 -34.69 11.41 6.07
C LEU A 41 -35.45 11.70 4.76
N VAL A 42 -35.77 12.96 4.46
CA VAL A 42 -36.32 13.37 3.15
C VAL A 42 -35.26 13.20 2.05
N VAL A 43 -34.00 13.60 2.30
CA VAL A 43 -32.89 13.39 1.36
C VAL A 43 -32.70 11.90 1.07
N MET A 44 -32.55 11.05 2.10
CA MET A 44 -32.30 9.61 1.93
C MET A 44 -33.47 8.88 1.27
N ARG A 45 -34.73 9.19 1.63
CA ARG A 45 -35.92 8.66 0.94
C ARG A 45 -35.93 9.07 -0.54
N THR A 46 -35.57 10.31 -0.85
CA THR A 46 -35.52 10.76 -2.25
C THR A 46 -34.41 10.07 -3.02
N ILE A 47 -33.20 9.95 -2.45
CA ILE A 47 -32.08 9.20 -3.04
C ILE A 47 -32.51 7.76 -3.34
N ASN A 48 -33.20 7.08 -2.41
CA ASN A 48 -33.71 5.73 -2.65
C ASN A 48 -34.67 5.67 -3.87
N LYS A 49 -35.59 6.64 -4.00
CA LYS A 49 -36.42 6.78 -5.22
C LYS A 49 -35.57 6.93 -6.50
N ARG A 50 -34.46 7.69 -6.46
CA ARG A 50 -33.56 7.90 -7.62
C ARG A 50 -32.65 6.70 -7.93
N LEU A 51 -32.31 5.86 -6.95
CA LEU A 51 -31.61 4.59 -7.17
C LEU A 51 -32.50 3.56 -7.90
N GLN A 52 -33.82 3.72 -7.79
CA GLN A 52 -34.85 2.90 -8.43
C GLN A 52 -35.32 3.44 -9.80
N ASP A 53 -34.58 4.38 -10.39
CA ASP A 53 -34.81 4.95 -11.72
C ASP A 53 -34.28 3.99 -12.83
N THR A 54 -34.83 4.08 -14.05
CA THR A 54 -34.39 3.27 -15.19
C THR A 54 -33.26 3.93 -15.99
N ALA A 55 -33.01 5.23 -15.82
CA ALA A 55 -31.93 5.91 -16.52
C ALA A 55 -30.60 5.82 -15.74
N TRP A 56 -29.59 5.21 -16.35
CA TRP A 56 -28.28 4.97 -15.73
C TRP A 56 -27.64 6.21 -15.11
N SER A 57 -27.64 7.33 -15.83
CA SER A 57 -26.99 8.55 -15.33
C SER A 57 -27.71 9.14 -14.11
N ILE A 58 -28.99 8.83 -13.90
CA ILE A 58 -29.72 9.19 -12.69
C ILE A 58 -29.26 8.31 -11.52
N VAL A 59 -29.31 6.98 -11.68
CA VAL A 59 -28.92 6.00 -10.66
C VAL A 59 -27.44 6.17 -10.27
N TYR A 60 -26.55 6.29 -11.26
CA TYR A 60 -25.12 6.47 -11.05
C TYR A 60 -24.81 7.80 -10.33
N LYS A 61 -25.54 8.88 -10.66
CA LYS A 61 -25.41 10.16 -9.92
C LYS A 61 -26.01 10.11 -8.53
N ALA A 62 -27.04 9.30 -8.28
CA ALA A 62 -27.54 9.06 -6.92
C ALA A 62 -26.47 8.35 -6.06
N LEU A 63 -25.76 7.35 -6.60
CA LEU A 63 -24.61 6.72 -5.94
C LEU A 63 -23.46 7.73 -5.69
N ILE A 64 -23.18 8.63 -6.64
CA ILE A 64 -22.21 9.73 -6.42
C ILE A 64 -22.65 10.66 -5.29
N VAL A 65 -23.93 11.06 -5.23
CA VAL A 65 -24.46 11.90 -4.14
C VAL A 65 -24.31 11.20 -2.79
N VAL A 66 -24.66 9.89 -2.70
CA VAL A 66 -24.40 9.07 -1.50
C VAL A 66 -22.92 9.08 -1.13
N HIS A 67 -22.02 8.90 -2.10
CA HIS A 67 -20.58 8.89 -1.85
C HIS A 67 -20.05 10.25 -1.38
N ILE A 68 -20.58 11.36 -1.92
CA ILE A 68 -20.29 12.73 -1.44
C ILE A 68 -20.79 12.90 0.00
N MET A 69 -22.03 12.50 0.31
CA MET A 69 -22.60 12.55 1.66
C MET A 69 -21.81 11.71 2.68
N ILE A 70 -21.16 10.63 2.26
CA ILE A 70 -20.27 9.83 3.11
C ILE A 70 -18.94 10.55 3.38
N LYS A 71 -18.32 11.15 2.36
CA LYS A 71 -16.99 11.80 2.48
C LYS A 71 -17.06 13.16 3.16
N GLU A 72 -17.96 14.02 2.66
CA GLU A 72 -17.98 15.47 2.91
C GLU A 72 -19.03 15.88 3.96
N GLY A 73 -20.02 15.02 4.22
CA GLY A 73 -21.00 15.24 5.30
C GLY A 73 -20.42 15.03 6.70
N ASP A 74 -21.27 15.32 7.70
CA ASP A 74 -20.95 15.17 9.11
C ASP A 74 -20.52 13.75 9.46
N ALA A 75 -19.60 13.67 10.42
CA ALA A 75 -18.87 12.45 10.74
C ALA A 75 -19.83 11.29 11.03
N ASN A 76 -19.74 10.24 10.21
CA ASN A 76 -20.49 8.99 10.34
C ASN A 76 -22.02 9.08 10.18
N VAL A 77 -22.63 10.25 9.95
CA VAL A 77 -24.10 10.38 9.86
C VAL A 77 -24.67 9.52 8.72
N SER A 78 -24.19 9.77 7.50
CA SER A 78 -24.57 9.02 6.29
C SER A 78 -24.28 7.53 6.40
N LEU A 79 -23.08 7.15 6.89
CA LEU A 79 -22.70 5.75 7.06
C LEU A 79 -23.52 5.03 8.15
N SER A 80 -23.89 5.72 9.23
CA SER A 80 -24.72 5.13 10.30
C SER A 80 -26.13 4.84 9.84
N TYR A 81 -26.70 5.69 8.98
CA TYR A 81 -27.96 5.41 8.31
C TYR A 81 -27.83 4.23 7.33
N LEU A 82 -26.87 4.29 6.41
CA LEU A 82 -26.72 3.27 5.36
C LEU A 82 -26.40 1.88 5.91
N ALA A 83 -25.64 1.79 7.02
CA ALA A 83 -25.38 0.54 7.73
C ALA A 83 -26.66 -0.13 8.28
N LYS A 84 -27.74 0.63 8.51
CA LYS A 84 -29.07 0.12 8.89
C LYS A 84 -29.98 -0.14 7.68
N HIS A 85 -29.70 0.47 6.52
CA HIS A 85 -30.55 0.48 5.33
C HIS A 85 -29.83 -0.10 4.09
N LEU A 86 -29.10 -1.21 4.26
CA LEU A 86 -28.29 -1.83 3.19
C LEU A 86 -29.10 -2.24 1.95
N HIS A 87 -30.40 -2.51 2.11
CA HIS A 87 -31.33 -2.85 1.02
C HIS A 87 -31.41 -1.77 -0.07
N MET A 88 -31.02 -0.51 0.21
CA MET A 88 -30.95 0.56 -0.79
C MET A 88 -30.04 0.25 -1.99
N PHE A 89 -29.08 -0.66 -1.82
CA PHE A 89 -28.12 -1.06 -2.84
C PHE A 89 -28.41 -2.46 -3.43
N GLU A 90 -29.19 -3.30 -2.74
CA GLU A 90 -29.25 -4.74 -3.06
C GLU A 90 -30.06 -5.06 -4.32
N ASP A 91 -31.04 -4.22 -4.70
CA ASP A 91 -31.91 -4.40 -5.86
C ASP A 91 -32.07 -3.12 -6.71
N LEU A 92 -31.00 -2.66 -7.37
CA LEU A 92 -31.10 -1.58 -8.37
C LEU A 92 -31.85 -2.08 -9.62
N LYS A 93 -33.10 -1.62 -9.85
CA LYS A 93 -33.96 -2.02 -10.99
C LYS A 93 -33.26 -2.06 -12.35
N ILE A 94 -32.38 -1.09 -12.62
CA ILE A 94 -31.65 -1.01 -13.89
C ILE A 94 -30.70 -2.20 -14.12
N LEU A 95 -30.21 -2.86 -13.06
CA LEU A 95 -29.39 -4.08 -13.16
C LEU A 95 -30.21 -5.32 -13.54
N ASN A 96 -31.52 -5.32 -13.30
CA ASN A 96 -32.44 -6.38 -13.72
C ASN A 96 -32.89 -6.23 -15.18
N THR A 97 -32.46 -5.18 -15.88
CA THR A 97 -32.72 -5.01 -17.32
C THR A 97 -31.74 -5.84 -18.14
N HIS A 98 -32.22 -6.60 -19.11
CA HIS A 98 -31.37 -7.42 -19.98
C HIS A 98 -30.44 -6.54 -20.85
N GLY A 99 -29.15 -6.49 -20.49
CA GLY A 99 -28.10 -5.82 -21.25
C GLY A 99 -26.76 -5.86 -20.52
N LYS A 100 -25.65 -5.63 -21.24
CA LYS A 100 -24.33 -5.37 -20.63
C LYS A 100 -23.91 -3.90 -20.71
N TYR A 101 -24.49 -3.18 -21.67
CA TYR A 101 -24.18 -1.80 -22.02
C TYR A 101 -25.48 -1.01 -22.14
N ILE A 102 -25.39 0.29 -21.87
CA ILE A 102 -26.52 1.20 -21.85
C ILE A 102 -26.27 2.28 -22.89
N SER A 103 -27.30 2.66 -23.64
CA SER A 103 -27.24 3.85 -24.50
C SER A 103 -26.76 5.06 -23.69
N ASN A 104 -25.88 5.88 -24.27
CA ASN A 104 -25.17 6.99 -23.62
C ASN A 104 -23.98 6.60 -22.72
N GLY A 105 -23.33 5.46 -22.96
CA GLY A 105 -21.98 5.17 -22.46
C GLY A 105 -21.89 4.61 -21.03
N GLY A 106 -23.02 4.20 -20.44
CA GLY A 106 -23.03 3.54 -19.13
C GLY A 106 -22.69 2.05 -19.22
N ASN A 107 -21.82 1.57 -18.33
CA ASN A 107 -21.51 0.15 -18.16
C ASN A 107 -22.24 -0.40 -16.92
N LEU A 108 -23.12 -1.40 -17.09
CA LEU A 108 -23.89 -2.00 -15.98
C LEU A 108 -23.01 -2.73 -14.98
N THR A 109 -21.91 -3.35 -15.45
CA THR A 109 -20.92 -4.02 -14.59
C THR A 109 -20.25 -3.01 -13.65
N GLN A 110 -19.96 -1.82 -14.17
CA GLN A 110 -19.33 -0.73 -13.42
C GLN A 110 -20.29 -0.08 -12.42
N LEU A 111 -21.57 0.10 -12.80
CA LEU A 111 -22.63 0.53 -11.88
C LEU A 111 -22.76 -0.47 -10.73
N SER A 112 -22.89 -1.77 -11.03
CA SER A 112 -23.00 -2.84 -10.03
C SER A 112 -21.78 -2.92 -9.12
N ALA A 113 -20.56 -2.77 -9.66
CA ALA A 113 -19.35 -2.76 -8.85
C ALA A 113 -19.29 -1.54 -7.90
N TYR A 114 -19.68 -0.35 -8.38
CA TYR A 114 -19.64 0.88 -7.59
C TYR A 114 -20.71 0.91 -6.49
N ASP A 115 -21.91 0.45 -6.81
CA ASP A 115 -22.96 0.14 -5.84
C ASP A 115 -22.44 -0.84 -4.77
N LYS A 116 -21.87 -1.97 -5.20
CA LYS A 116 -21.37 -3.00 -4.28
C LYS A 116 -20.24 -2.50 -3.39
N TYR A 117 -19.42 -1.57 -3.87
CA TYR A 117 -18.43 -0.88 -3.06
C TYR A 117 -19.08 -0.05 -1.94
N LEU A 118 -20.07 0.79 -2.26
CA LEU A 118 -20.77 1.62 -1.28
C LEU A 118 -21.57 0.79 -0.25
N TRP A 119 -22.22 -0.30 -0.70
CA TRP A 119 -22.82 -1.30 0.20
C TRP A 119 -21.77 -1.93 1.11
N THR A 120 -20.60 -2.31 0.58
CA THR A 120 -19.55 -2.97 1.38
C THR A 120 -18.98 -2.01 2.42
N ARG A 121 -18.69 -0.76 2.06
CA ARG A 121 -18.24 0.26 3.01
C ARG A 121 -19.27 0.53 4.09
N SER A 122 -20.55 0.63 3.73
CA SER A 122 -21.65 0.81 4.70
C SER A 122 -21.78 -0.38 5.64
N LYS A 123 -21.70 -1.61 5.12
CA LYS A 123 -21.79 -2.85 5.91
C LYS A 123 -20.61 -3.04 6.85
N GLU A 124 -19.39 -2.77 6.39
CA GLU A 124 -18.19 -2.87 7.22
C GLU A 124 -18.12 -1.74 8.26
N PHE A 125 -18.52 -0.51 7.92
CA PHE A 125 -18.76 0.53 8.92
C PHE A 125 -19.78 0.08 9.98
N GLY A 126 -20.85 -0.59 9.57
CA GLY A 126 -21.83 -1.18 10.47
C GLY A 126 -21.22 -2.14 11.51
N ARG A 127 -20.13 -2.84 11.14
CA ARG A 127 -19.40 -3.82 11.96
C ARG A 127 -18.32 -3.20 12.85
N THR A 128 -17.61 -2.18 12.37
CA THR A 128 -16.44 -1.59 13.06
C THR A 128 -16.74 -0.26 13.75
N LYS A 129 -17.82 0.42 13.36
CA LYS A 129 -18.18 1.80 13.73
C LYS A 129 -17.08 2.82 13.41
N PHE A 130 -16.25 2.54 12.41
CA PHE A 130 -15.11 3.36 12.03
C PHE A 130 -14.98 3.43 10.51
N ASP A 131 -14.86 4.63 9.94
CA ASP A 131 -14.60 4.85 8.51
C ASP A 131 -13.10 4.98 8.25
N TYR A 132 -12.51 3.94 7.66
CA TYR A 132 -11.07 3.88 7.36
C TYR A 132 -10.65 4.77 6.19
N VAL A 133 -11.59 5.36 5.43
CA VAL A 133 -11.27 6.31 4.36
C VAL A 133 -11.02 7.72 4.90
N LYS A 134 -11.80 8.15 5.91
CA LYS A 134 -11.74 9.52 6.46
C LYS A 134 -10.45 9.66 7.26
N LYS A 135 -9.60 10.64 6.90
CA LYS A 135 -8.28 10.84 7.51
C LYS A 135 -8.40 11.08 9.02
N SER A 136 -8.18 10.03 9.81
CA SER A 136 -7.95 10.13 11.25
C SER A 136 -6.56 10.70 11.51
N LYS A 137 -6.41 11.55 12.55
CA LYS A 137 -5.09 11.93 13.07
C LYS A 137 -4.37 10.75 13.75
N GLU A 138 -5.10 9.69 14.06
CA GLU A 138 -4.58 8.48 14.66
C GLU A 138 -4.62 7.28 13.70
N ALA A 139 -3.46 6.69 13.47
CA ALA A 139 -3.28 5.40 12.80
C ALA A 139 -3.91 4.26 13.64
N ARG A 140 -5.23 4.09 13.54
CA ARG A 140 -6.02 3.17 14.40
C ARG A 140 -5.47 1.76 14.36
N LEU A 141 -5.30 1.19 13.16
CA LEU A 141 -4.82 -0.19 13.02
C LEU A 141 -3.34 -0.35 13.38
N ARG A 142 -2.56 0.73 13.49
CA ARG A 142 -1.19 0.72 14.00
C ARG A 142 -1.11 0.53 15.53
N LYS A 143 -2.14 0.94 16.26
CA LYS A 143 -2.19 0.93 17.75
C LYS A 143 -3.14 -0.12 18.34
N LEU A 144 -4.00 -0.73 17.53
CA LEU A 144 -5.05 -1.65 18.00
C LEU A 144 -4.44 -3.03 18.30
N SER A 145 -4.71 -3.59 19.48
CA SER A 145 -4.26 -4.94 19.84
C SER A 145 -5.16 -6.04 19.26
N VAL A 146 -4.64 -7.26 19.15
CA VAL A 146 -5.41 -8.42 18.64
C VAL A 146 -6.63 -8.72 19.51
N GLU A 147 -6.51 -8.65 20.83
CA GLU A 147 -7.62 -8.78 21.79
C GLU A 147 -8.76 -7.78 21.53
N LYS A 148 -8.43 -6.55 21.12
CA LYS A 148 -9.41 -5.51 20.77
C LYS A 148 -9.96 -5.65 19.34
N GLY A 149 -9.57 -6.70 18.63
CA GLY A 149 -10.13 -7.08 17.33
C GLY A 149 -9.33 -6.63 16.11
N LEU A 150 -8.01 -6.36 16.24
CA LEU A 150 -7.14 -5.95 15.11
C LEU A 150 -7.37 -6.79 13.85
N LEU A 151 -7.32 -8.12 13.94
CA LEU A 151 -7.46 -9.02 12.79
C LEU A 151 -8.83 -8.87 12.10
N ARG A 152 -9.90 -8.68 12.88
CA ARG A 152 -11.26 -8.45 12.36
C ARG A 152 -11.39 -7.11 11.65
N GLU A 153 -10.74 -6.06 12.16
CA GLU A 153 -10.73 -4.74 11.54
C GLU A 153 -9.90 -4.69 10.26
N ILE A 154 -8.74 -5.38 10.23
CA ILE A 154 -7.93 -5.52 9.01
C ILE A 154 -8.73 -6.22 7.90
N GLU A 155 -9.37 -7.35 8.20
CA GLU A 155 -10.22 -8.05 7.23
C GLU A 155 -11.39 -7.19 6.72
N SER A 156 -11.91 -6.27 7.55
CA SER A 156 -12.91 -5.28 7.14
C SER A 156 -12.37 -4.32 6.08
N VAL A 157 -11.15 -3.82 6.27
CA VAL A 157 -10.45 -2.99 5.27
C VAL A 157 -10.16 -3.80 4.00
N GLN A 158 -9.72 -5.05 4.14
CA GLN A 158 -9.49 -5.94 2.98
C GLN A 158 -10.77 -6.18 2.18
N ARG A 159 -11.92 -6.40 2.81
CA ARG A 159 -13.22 -6.54 2.12
C ARG A 159 -13.61 -5.27 1.37
N GLN A 160 -13.37 -4.08 1.94
CA GLN A 160 -13.65 -2.80 1.28
C GLN A 160 -12.74 -2.58 0.06
N ILE A 161 -11.44 -2.90 0.16
CA ILE A 161 -10.50 -2.82 -0.97
C ILE A 161 -10.91 -3.80 -2.07
N ASP A 162 -11.25 -5.05 -1.74
CA ASP A 162 -11.69 -6.06 -2.71
C ASP A 162 -12.99 -5.69 -3.44
N ALA A 163 -13.87 -4.90 -2.81
CA ALA A 163 -15.05 -4.34 -3.47
C ALA A 163 -14.69 -3.13 -4.36
N LEU A 164 -13.80 -2.25 -3.88
CA LEU A 164 -13.36 -1.05 -4.61
C LEU A 164 -12.65 -1.42 -5.92
N ILE A 165 -11.65 -2.30 -5.87
CA ILE A 165 -10.86 -2.68 -7.05
C ILE A 165 -11.65 -3.48 -8.11
N ARG A 166 -12.88 -3.89 -7.82
CA ARG A 166 -13.82 -4.45 -8.82
C ARG A 166 -14.47 -3.37 -9.68
N CYS A 167 -14.44 -2.10 -9.26
CA CYS A 167 -14.85 -0.95 -10.06
C CYS A 167 -13.82 -0.70 -11.17
N LYS A 168 -13.66 -1.66 -12.10
CA LYS A 168 -12.68 -1.55 -13.17
C LYS A 168 -13.06 -0.41 -14.12
N PHE A 169 -12.14 0.52 -14.31
CA PHE A 169 -12.18 1.54 -15.36
C PHE A 169 -11.15 1.16 -16.43
N ARG A 170 -11.46 1.46 -17.69
CA ARG A 170 -10.50 1.45 -18.80
C ARG A 170 -10.37 2.87 -19.36
N GLU A 171 -9.24 3.16 -20.00
CA GLU A 171 -8.94 4.51 -20.50
C GLU A 171 -10.03 5.04 -21.45
N GLY A 172 -10.45 4.25 -22.44
CA GLY A 172 -11.55 4.62 -23.34
C GLY A 172 -12.97 4.57 -22.74
N GLU A 173 -13.13 4.06 -21.52
CA GLU A 173 -14.43 4.04 -20.81
C GLU A 173 -14.62 5.30 -19.95
N VAL A 174 -13.54 6.01 -19.57
CA VAL A 174 -13.60 7.29 -18.81
C VAL A 174 -13.85 8.46 -19.77
N ASN A 175 -15.04 8.48 -20.38
CA ASN A 175 -15.39 9.38 -21.48
C ASN A 175 -16.31 10.55 -21.10
N ASN A 176 -16.66 10.71 -19.82
CA ASN A 176 -17.53 11.80 -19.35
C ASN A 176 -17.23 12.20 -17.90
N ASP A 177 -17.56 13.45 -17.55
CA ASP A 177 -17.26 14.06 -16.25
C ASP A 177 -17.87 13.33 -15.04
N VAL A 178 -18.99 12.61 -15.24
CA VAL A 178 -19.64 11.83 -14.16
C VAL A 178 -18.78 10.61 -13.82
N LEU A 179 -18.26 9.91 -14.84
CA LEU A 179 -17.30 8.83 -14.65
C LEU A 179 -15.97 9.35 -14.10
N ILE A 180 -15.42 10.44 -14.62
CA ILE A 180 -14.20 11.07 -14.10
C ILE A 180 -14.33 11.40 -12.60
N LEU A 181 -15.45 12.00 -12.18
CA LEU A 181 -15.71 12.30 -10.76
C LEU A 181 -15.75 11.01 -9.93
N SER A 182 -16.51 10.00 -10.33
CA SER A 182 -16.60 8.74 -9.58
C SER A 182 -15.25 8.03 -9.46
N PHE A 183 -14.45 8.00 -10.53
CA PHE A 183 -13.12 7.39 -10.54
C PHE A 183 -12.17 8.14 -9.60
N ARG A 184 -12.19 9.48 -9.67
CA ARG A 184 -11.45 10.36 -8.76
C ARG A 184 -11.77 10.05 -7.29
N MET A 185 -13.04 9.90 -6.95
CA MET A 185 -13.45 9.57 -5.58
C MET A 185 -12.95 8.17 -5.17
N LEU A 186 -13.13 7.15 -6.03
CA LEU A 186 -12.65 5.79 -5.79
C LEU A 186 -11.12 5.71 -5.61
N ILE A 187 -10.34 6.46 -6.39
CA ILE A 187 -8.88 6.57 -6.22
C ILE A 187 -8.55 7.13 -4.83
N THR A 188 -9.17 8.24 -4.42
CA THR A 188 -8.86 8.84 -3.10
C THR A 188 -9.19 7.89 -1.94
N ASP A 189 -10.26 7.10 -2.08
CA ASP A 189 -10.66 6.12 -1.07
C ASP A 189 -9.72 4.91 -1.05
N LEU A 190 -9.29 4.44 -2.21
CA LEU A 190 -8.34 3.33 -2.33
C LEU A 190 -6.99 3.69 -1.69
N LEU A 191 -6.51 4.91 -1.89
CA LEU A 191 -5.26 5.38 -1.29
C LEU A 191 -5.35 5.41 0.25
N SER A 192 -6.44 5.94 0.84
CA SER A 192 -6.67 5.90 2.28
C SER A 192 -6.77 4.45 2.81
N LEU A 193 -7.64 3.63 2.21
CA LEU A 193 -7.85 2.24 2.63
C LEU A 193 -6.56 1.42 2.55
N TYR A 194 -5.77 1.58 1.48
CA TYR A 194 -4.51 0.88 1.33
C TYR A 194 -3.46 1.37 2.33
N GLN A 195 -3.40 2.67 2.66
CA GLN A 195 -2.54 3.16 3.74
C GLN A 195 -2.91 2.48 5.07
N THR A 196 -4.19 2.48 5.44
CA THR A 196 -4.66 1.84 6.67
C THR A 196 -4.43 0.32 6.68
N LEU A 197 -4.53 -0.35 5.53
CA LEU A 197 -4.19 -1.77 5.40
C LEU A 197 -2.69 -2.02 5.69
N ASN A 198 -1.79 -1.20 5.13
CA ASN A 198 -0.35 -1.31 5.41
C ASN A 198 -0.05 -1.13 6.91
N GLU A 199 -0.67 -0.13 7.56
CA GLU A 199 -0.51 0.12 9.01
C GLU A 199 -0.95 -1.08 9.87
N GLY A 200 -2.08 -1.71 9.52
CA GLY A 200 -2.59 -2.89 10.21
C GLY A 200 -1.76 -4.15 9.96
N VAL A 201 -1.35 -4.39 8.71
CA VAL A 201 -0.47 -5.53 8.36
C VAL A 201 0.89 -5.39 9.04
N LEU A 202 1.46 -4.18 9.12
CA LEU A 202 2.71 -3.92 9.81
C LEU A 202 2.62 -4.23 11.31
N ASN A 203 1.54 -3.81 11.98
CA ASN A 203 1.25 -4.17 13.38
C ASN A 203 1.17 -5.70 13.59
N VAL A 204 0.44 -6.40 12.70
CA VAL A 204 0.36 -7.88 12.74
C VAL A 204 1.72 -8.55 12.57
N LEU A 205 2.59 -8.03 11.70
CA LEU A 205 3.93 -8.61 11.49
C LEU A 205 4.88 -8.34 12.67
N GLU A 206 4.81 -7.16 13.30
CA GLU A 206 5.63 -6.82 14.47
C GLU A 206 5.32 -7.71 15.68
N HIS A 207 4.03 -8.02 15.90
CA HIS A 207 3.59 -8.87 17.02
C HIS A 207 3.35 -10.34 16.64
N PHE A 208 3.74 -10.79 15.44
CA PHE A 208 3.39 -12.13 14.93
C PHE A 208 3.82 -13.26 15.87
N PHE A 209 5.04 -13.18 16.41
CA PHE A 209 5.59 -14.18 17.35
C PHE A 209 4.97 -14.12 18.77
N GLU A 210 4.10 -13.15 19.05
CA GLU A 210 3.32 -13.05 20.29
C GLU A 210 1.93 -13.72 20.16
N LEU A 211 1.45 -13.94 18.95
CA LEU A 211 0.09 -14.40 18.68
C LEU A 211 -0.13 -15.87 19.08
N SER A 212 -1.37 -16.23 19.41
CA SER A 212 -1.74 -17.64 19.57
C SER A 212 -1.62 -18.37 18.23
N LYS A 213 -1.52 -19.72 18.22
CA LYS A 213 -1.44 -20.48 16.96
C LYS A 213 -2.63 -20.20 16.02
N VAL A 214 -3.83 -20.07 16.59
CA VAL A 214 -5.08 -19.74 15.86
C VAL A 214 -5.02 -18.32 15.28
N ASP A 215 -4.48 -17.36 16.02
CA ASP A 215 -4.30 -15.99 15.53
C ASP A 215 -3.18 -15.88 14.49
N CYS A 216 -2.10 -16.66 14.61
CA CYS A 216 -1.04 -16.79 13.59
C CYS A 216 -1.61 -17.31 12.26
N GLU A 217 -2.45 -18.36 12.28
CA GLU A 217 -3.11 -18.86 11.07
C GLU A 217 -3.93 -17.77 10.37
N ARG A 218 -4.66 -16.97 11.16
CA ARG A 218 -5.49 -15.87 10.65
C ARG A 218 -4.64 -14.70 10.14
N ALA A 219 -3.59 -14.32 10.87
CA ALA A 219 -2.60 -13.33 10.48
C ALA A 219 -1.89 -13.71 9.16
N LEU A 220 -1.52 -14.99 8.99
CA LEU A 220 -0.93 -15.52 7.77
C LEU A 220 -1.90 -15.46 6.58
N LYS A 221 -3.19 -15.77 6.79
CA LYS A 221 -4.24 -15.60 5.77
C LYS A 221 -4.40 -14.13 5.38
N ILE A 222 -4.41 -13.21 6.34
CA ILE A 222 -4.43 -11.76 6.13
C ILE A 222 -3.23 -11.30 5.28
N TYR A 223 -2.02 -11.76 5.61
CA TYR A 223 -0.79 -11.42 4.88
C TYR A 223 -0.78 -11.97 3.44
N LYS A 224 -1.17 -13.24 3.25
CA LYS A 224 -1.33 -13.87 1.93
C LYS A 224 -2.35 -13.11 1.07
N LEU A 225 -3.48 -12.70 1.65
CA LEU A 225 -4.46 -11.86 0.96
C LEU A 225 -3.90 -10.47 0.65
N PHE A 226 -3.19 -9.82 1.59
CA PHE A 226 -2.56 -8.52 1.39
C PHE A 226 -1.62 -8.51 0.17
N THR A 227 -0.70 -9.47 0.04
CA THR A 227 0.20 -9.54 -1.12
C THR A 227 -0.55 -9.65 -2.46
N THR A 228 -1.63 -10.44 -2.48
CA THR A 228 -2.51 -10.59 -3.65
C THR A 228 -3.30 -9.31 -3.95
N GLN A 229 -3.75 -8.60 -2.92
CA GLN A 229 -4.44 -7.32 -3.05
C GLN A 229 -3.48 -6.22 -3.55
N THR A 230 -2.27 -6.12 -3.02
CA THR A 230 -1.24 -5.17 -3.47
C THR A 230 -1.03 -5.24 -4.99
N ALA A 231 -0.93 -6.43 -5.57
CA ALA A 231 -0.80 -6.59 -7.02
C ALA A 231 -1.98 -6.00 -7.81
N LYS A 232 -3.22 -6.25 -7.36
CA LYS A 232 -4.45 -5.70 -7.97
C LYS A 232 -4.61 -4.19 -7.74
N VAL A 233 -4.17 -3.67 -6.59
CA VAL A 233 -4.15 -2.23 -6.29
C VAL A 233 -3.14 -1.52 -7.21
N ILE A 234 -1.98 -2.12 -7.48
CA ILE A 234 -1.00 -1.62 -8.46
C ILE A 234 -1.58 -1.64 -9.89
N GLU A 235 -2.32 -2.68 -10.29
CA GLU A 235 -3.05 -2.73 -11.57
C GLU A 235 -4.06 -1.57 -11.69
N PHE A 236 -4.90 -1.38 -10.67
CA PHE A 236 -5.89 -0.30 -10.63
C PHE A 236 -5.26 1.10 -10.70
N LEU A 237 -4.21 1.34 -9.90
CA LEU A 237 -3.52 2.63 -9.88
C LEU A 237 -2.69 2.90 -11.14
N ARG A 238 -2.33 1.88 -11.93
CA ARG A 238 -1.70 2.08 -13.24
C ARG A 238 -2.65 2.82 -14.20
N VAL A 239 -3.93 2.42 -14.24
CA VAL A 239 -4.96 3.12 -15.02
C VAL A 239 -5.20 4.52 -14.46
N ALA A 240 -5.25 4.66 -13.13
CA ALA A 240 -5.38 5.98 -12.48
C ALA A 240 -4.25 6.94 -12.88
N LYS A 241 -3.01 6.44 -12.98
CA LYS A 241 -1.83 7.23 -13.37
C LYS A 241 -1.86 7.67 -14.83
N HIS A 242 -2.38 6.86 -15.74
CA HIS A 242 -2.58 7.30 -17.13
C HIS A 242 -3.62 8.43 -17.22
N LEU A 243 -4.67 8.36 -16.38
CA LEU A 243 -5.76 9.32 -16.29
C LEU A 243 -5.54 10.42 -15.21
N GLU A 244 -4.28 10.62 -14.76
CA GLU A 244 -3.88 11.64 -13.77
C GLU A 244 -4.25 13.05 -14.25
N HIS A 245 -4.12 13.31 -15.56
CA HIS A 245 -4.48 14.57 -16.19
C HIS A 245 -6.00 14.88 -16.17
N LEU A 246 -6.87 13.86 -16.29
CA LEU A 246 -8.32 14.02 -16.20
C LEU A 246 -8.80 14.12 -14.75
N THR A 247 -8.28 13.25 -13.89
CA THR A 247 -8.71 13.16 -12.48
C THR A 247 -8.14 14.29 -11.62
N LYS A 248 -7.05 14.94 -12.05
CA LYS A 248 -6.31 15.98 -11.32
C LYS A 248 -5.86 15.51 -9.93
N LEU A 249 -5.52 14.23 -9.80
CA LEU A 249 -5.00 13.60 -8.58
C LEU A 249 -3.59 13.11 -8.82
N HIS A 250 -2.67 13.46 -7.91
CA HIS A 250 -1.34 12.88 -7.97
C HIS A 250 -1.36 11.39 -7.57
N ILE A 251 -0.86 10.51 -8.44
CA ILE A 251 -0.89 9.06 -8.22
C ILE A 251 0.47 8.54 -7.72
N PRO A 252 0.60 8.19 -6.42
CA PRO A 252 1.85 7.70 -5.86
C PRO A 252 2.18 6.28 -6.36
N THR A 253 3.47 5.99 -6.48
CA THR A 253 3.95 4.68 -6.96
C THR A 253 4.15 3.71 -5.78
N ILE A 254 3.40 2.61 -5.76
CA ILE A 254 3.47 1.58 -4.73
C ILE A 254 4.49 0.51 -5.14
N LYS A 255 5.37 0.11 -4.20
CA LYS A 255 6.29 -1.03 -4.39
C LYS A 255 5.64 -2.34 -3.94
N HIS A 256 6.02 -3.45 -4.57
CA HIS A 256 5.59 -4.78 -4.15
C HIS A 256 6.12 -5.14 -2.74
N ALA A 257 5.36 -5.93 -2.00
CA ALA A 257 5.81 -6.57 -0.76
C ALA A 257 6.84 -7.68 -1.07
N GLN A 258 7.72 -7.97 -0.11
CA GLN A 258 8.67 -9.08 -0.22
C GLN A 258 7.93 -10.42 -0.15
N THR A 259 7.97 -11.21 -1.23
CA THR A 259 7.19 -12.45 -1.35
C THR A 259 7.65 -13.56 -0.40
N GLY A 260 8.97 -13.71 -0.21
CA GLY A 260 9.58 -14.79 0.58
C GLY A 260 9.28 -14.79 2.08
N LEU A 261 8.74 -13.69 2.64
CA LEU A 261 8.29 -13.67 4.04
C LEU A 261 7.12 -14.64 4.28
N THR A 262 6.33 -14.93 3.25
CA THR A 262 5.19 -15.86 3.33
C THR A 262 5.60 -17.26 3.76
N ASP A 263 6.75 -17.72 3.26
CA ASP A 263 7.25 -19.08 3.49
C ASP A 263 7.79 -19.21 4.91
N SER A 264 8.63 -18.26 5.35
CA SER A 264 9.14 -18.22 6.73
C SER A 264 8.02 -18.12 7.78
N LEU A 265 6.98 -17.31 7.55
CA LEU A 265 5.81 -17.24 8.45
C LEU A 265 5.01 -18.56 8.46
N THR A 266 4.99 -19.29 7.34
CA THR A 266 4.34 -20.61 7.24
C THR A 266 5.16 -21.69 7.96
N GLU A 267 6.49 -21.65 7.83
CA GLU A 267 7.43 -22.55 8.50
C GLU A 267 7.34 -22.41 10.03
N TYR A 268 7.42 -21.17 10.55
CA TYR A 268 7.26 -20.91 11.99
C TYR A 268 5.93 -21.41 12.55
N LEU A 269 4.82 -21.24 11.82
CA LEU A 269 3.50 -21.69 12.23
C LEU A 269 3.39 -23.24 12.30
N ASN A 270 4.14 -23.93 11.44
CA ASN A 270 4.16 -25.38 11.34
C ASN A 270 5.21 -26.05 12.25
N ASP A 271 6.04 -25.27 12.93
CA ASP A 271 7.05 -25.76 13.87
C ASP A 271 6.41 -26.62 14.99
N PRO A 272 6.85 -27.88 15.20
CA PRO A 272 6.41 -28.72 16.31
C PRO A 272 6.60 -28.07 17.70
N TYR A 273 7.58 -27.17 17.82
CA TYR A 273 7.93 -26.45 19.05
C TYR A 273 7.32 -25.04 19.13
N PHE A 274 6.33 -24.70 18.29
CA PHE A 274 5.66 -23.39 18.23
C PHE A 274 5.40 -22.77 19.62
N ASP A 275 4.73 -23.50 20.52
CA ASP A 275 4.37 -22.98 21.86
C ASP A 275 5.58 -22.79 22.79
N VAL A 276 6.63 -23.59 22.63
CA VAL A 276 7.89 -23.43 23.35
C VAL A 276 8.62 -22.17 22.88
N ASN A 277 8.75 -22.01 21.56
CA ASN A 277 9.42 -20.89 20.91
C ASN A 277 8.68 -19.56 21.22
N ARG A 278 7.35 -19.57 21.14
CA ARG A 278 6.49 -18.45 21.55
C ARG A 278 6.66 -18.10 23.03
N ARG A 279 6.65 -19.09 23.93
CA ARG A 279 6.82 -18.86 25.37
C ARG A 279 8.20 -18.29 25.69
N GLN A 280 9.26 -18.75 25.04
CA GLN A 280 10.61 -18.20 25.17
C GLN A 280 10.66 -16.74 24.68
N TYR A 281 10.12 -16.46 23.49
CA TYR A 281 10.06 -15.11 22.92
C TYR A 281 9.36 -14.11 23.87
N LEU A 282 8.21 -14.50 24.44
CA LEU A 282 7.47 -13.70 25.42
C LEU A 282 8.23 -13.51 26.74
N ALA A 283 8.98 -14.52 27.20
CA ALA A 283 9.81 -14.41 28.40
C ALA A 283 10.98 -13.43 28.19
N GLU A 284 11.65 -13.51 27.04
CA GLU A 284 12.74 -12.59 26.67
C GLU A 284 12.27 -11.14 26.50
N GLN A 285 11.08 -10.92 25.93
CA GLN A 285 10.47 -9.58 25.88
C GLN A 285 10.20 -9.02 27.28
N LYS A 286 9.65 -9.83 28.20
CA LYS A 286 9.42 -9.40 29.60
C LYS A 286 10.72 -9.07 30.32
N ALA A 287 11.76 -9.89 30.14
CA ALA A 287 13.09 -9.62 30.69
C ALA A 287 13.68 -8.29 30.19
N LYS A 288 13.51 -7.97 28.89
CA LYS A 288 13.93 -6.68 28.31
C LYS A 288 13.04 -5.50 28.74
N GLY A 289 11.76 -5.75 29.00
CA GLY A 289 10.81 -4.74 29.49
C GLY A 289 11.19 -4.18 30.87
N ASN A 290 11.67 -5.04 31.77
CA ASN A 290 12.10 -4.63 33.12
C ASN A 290 13.35 -3.73 33.16
N SER A 291 14.07 -3.53 32.05
CA SER A 291 15.17 -2.55 31.93
C SER A 291 14.77 -1.23 31.27
N ARG A 292 13.47 -0.98 31.04
CA ARG A 292 12.95 0.29 30.48
C ARG A 292 12.05 1.05 31.45
N SER A 293 12.55 1.29 32.67
CA SER A 293 11.98 2.31 33.55
C SER A 293 12.57 3.71 33.26
N THR A 294 11.66 4.66 33.00
CA THR A 294 11.84 6.11 33.20
C THR A 294 12.98 6.87 32.47
N THR A 295 12.85 7.07 31.15
CA THR A 295 12.90 8.43 30.52
C THR A 295 12.47 8.39 29.06
N PRO A 296 11.79 9.42 28.51
CA PRO A 296 11.56 9.55 27.07
C PRO A 296 12.87 9.95 26.36
N PRO A 297 13.19 9.39 25.17
CA PRO A 297 14.37 9.82 24.42
C PRO A 297 14.12 11.21 23.79
N THR A 298 14.93 12.18 24.19
CA THR A 298 14.98 13.51 23.56
C THR A 298 15.54 13.39 22.13
N LYS A 299 15.14 14.29 21.22
CA LYS A 299 15.43 14.23 19.76
C LYS A 299 16.92 14.46 19.35
N ALA A 300 17.89 14.15 20.22
CA ALA A 300 19.32 14.39 19.99
C ALA A 300 20.12 13.13 19.56
N ASP A 301 19.62 11.92 19.84
CA ASP A 301 20.40 10.69 19.63
C ASP A 301 20.26 10.06 18.23
N GLU A 302 19.24 10.43 17.45
CA GLU A 302 19.09 9.94 16.07
C GLU A 302 20.17 10.54 15.13
N GLU A 303 20.63 11.77 15.39
CA GLU A 303 21.54 12.46 14.48
C GLU A 303 23.00 11.95 14.54
N LYS A 304 23.41 11.32 15.65
CA LYS A 304 24.76 10.75 15.81
C LYS A 304 24.93 9.39 15.15
N LYS A 305 23.87 8.57 15.05
CA LYS A 305 23.93 7.25 14.37
C LYS A 305 23.92 7.35 12.83
N ALA A 306 23.42 8.44 12.27
CA ALA A 306 23.43 8.66 10.82
C ALA A 306 24.83 8.99 10.25
N LYS A 307 25.69 9.67 11.04
CA LYS A 307 26.98 10.21 10.56
C LYS A 307 28.15 9.21 10.55
N GLN A 308 28.04 8.05 11.21
CA GLN A 308 29.10 7.02 11.22
C GLN A 308 29.02 5.97 10.10
N LYS A 309 27.95 5.93 9.30
CA LYS A 309 27.79 4.92 8.22
C LYS A 309 28.32 5.32 6.84
N LEU A 310 28.96 6.49 6.71
CA LEU A 310 29.34 7.07 5.41
C LEU A 310 30.86 7.19 5.14
N GLN A 311 31.73 6.57 5.96
CA GLN A 311 33.20 6.67 5.81
C GLN A 311 33.92 5.32 5.61
N GLN A 312 33.25 4.29 5.11
CA GLN A 312 33.93 3.02 4.80
C GLN A 312 33.50 2.36 3.48
N LYS A 313 33.46 3.16 2.40
CA LYS A 313 33.53 2.64 1.03
C LYS A 313 34.07 3.69 0.05
N ASN A 314 35.39 3.68 -0.16
CA ASN A 314 36.09 3.90 -1.45
C ASN A 314 37.60 4.12 -1.23
N LYS A 315 38.41 3.16 -1.70
CA LYS A 315 39.82 3.32 -2.09
C LYS A 315 40.07 2.46 -3.34
N SER A 316 41.04 2.87 -4.17
CA SER A 316 41.24 2.50 -5.59
C SER A 316 40.14 3.06 -6.52
N SER A 317 40.42 3.77 -7.62
CA SER A 317 41.71 4.11 -8.28
C SER A 317 41.75 5.54 -8.88
N SER A 318 42.95 6.02 -9.21
CA SER A 318 43.28 7.25 -10.00
C SER A 318 42.80 7.16 -11.46
N ASN A 319 42.75 8.20 -12.33
CA ASN A 319 43.46 9.51 -12.40
C ASN A 319 42.55 10.62 -13.09
N PRO A 320 43.01 11.82 -13.53
CA PRO A 320 42.22 13.09 -13.43
C PRO A 320 41.42 13.59 -14.66
N ALA A 321 40.79 14.77 -14.45
CA ALA A 321 39.80 15.53 -15.25
C ALA A 321 40.39 16.27 -16.50
N PRO A 322 39.69 17.20 -17.24
CA PRO A 322 38.57 18.12 -16.88
C PRO A 322 37.39 18.14 -17.93
N GLU A 323 36.43 19.08 -18.06
CA GLU A 323 36.13 20.39 -17.43
C GLU A 323 34.64 20.84 -17.59
N ASN A 324 34.29 22.00 -16.99
CA ASN A 324 33.35 23.05 -17.42
C ASN A 324 31.82 23.09 -17.13
N ASN A 325 31.39 24.34 -16.84
CA ASN A 325 30.08 25.00 -16.88
C ASN A 325 29.09 24.96 -15.69
N LYS A 326 29.34 25.90 -14.76
CA LYS A 326 28.48 27.05 -14.39
C LYS A 326 26.98 26.85 -14.06
N ALA A 327 26.71 26.90 -12.75
CA ALA A 327 25.84 27.87 -12.06
C ALA A 327 24.57 28.43 -12.74
N ASN A 328 23.41 28.21 -12.09
CA ASN A 328 22.64 29.29 -11.48
C ASN A 328 21.62 28.75 -10.46
N GLY A 329 21.73 29.18 -9.20
CA GLY A 329 20.78 28.86 -8.14
C GLY A 329 20.10 30.13 -7.64
N VAL A 330 18.80 30.28 -7.89
CA VAL A 330 18.00 31.41 -7.40
C VAL A 330 17.28 30.99 -6.12
N VAL A 331 17.51 31.75 -5.05
CA VAL A 331 16.80 31.62 -3.77
C VAL A 331 15.57 32.52 -3.82
N ILE A 332 14.37 31.99 -3.54
CA ILE A 332 13.17 32.83 -3.34
C ILE A 332 12.52 32.48 -2.01
N SER A 333 12.59 33.45 -1.09
CA SER A 333 11.81 33.54 0.13
C SER A 333 10.74 34.63 -0.03
N SER A 334 9.47 34.27 0.17
CA SER A 334 8.36 35.19 0.51
C SER A 334 7.15 34.30 0.87
N ALA A 335 6.53 34.44 2.05
CA ALA A 335 5.73 35.55 2.57
C ALA A 335 4.29 35.54 2.01
N ALA A 336 3.33 35.70 2.92
CA ALA A 336 1.90 35.50 2.64
C ALA A 336 1.22 36.79 2.18
N SER A 337 0.21 36.67 1.30
CA SER A 337 -1.11 37.29 1.48
C SER A 337 -2.17 36.84 0.46
N ALA A 338 -3.33 36.49 1.00
CA ALA A 338 -4.70 36.67 0.52
C ALA A 338 -5.11 36.54 -0.98
N ASN A 339 -6.16 35.72 -1.15
CA ASN A 339 -7.35 35.94 -1.98
C ASN A 339 -7.39 35.44 -3.45
N SER A 340 -7.74 34.16 -3.61
CA SER A 340 -8.72 33.67 -4.61
C SER A 340 -9.17 32.26 -4.21
N GLN A 341 -10.48 32.03 -4.08
CA GLN A 341 -11.03 30.74 -3.64
C GLN A 341 -11.11 29.73 -4.79
N GLU A 342 -9.99 29.05 -5.07
CA GLU A 342 -10.01 27.72 -5.66
C GLU A 342 -9.81 26.67 -4.57
N THR A 343 -10.64 25.63 -4.56
CA THR A 343 -10.51 24.48 -3.64
C THR A 343 -9.29 23.63 -4.02
N ARG A 344 -8.09 24.11 -3.66
CA ARG A 344 -6.87 23.31 -3.69
C ARG A 344 -6.96 22.22 -2.63
N ILE A 345 -7.33 21.01 -3.03
CA ILE A 345 -7.07 19.82 -2.24
C ILE A 345 -5.57 19.62 -2.21
N ILE A 346 -4.93 20.14 -1.16
CA ILE A 346 -3.49 20.01 -0.95
C ILE A 346 -3.20 18.52 -0.73
N THR A 347 -2.63 17.89 -1.75
CA THR A 347 -2.12 16.52 -1.66
C THR A 347 -0.75 16.57 -0.99
N GLU A 348 -0.73 16.86 0.32
CA GLU A 348 0.47 16.63 1.13
C GLU A 348 0.88 15.16 0.97
N GLY A 349 2.18 14.94 0.72
CA GLY A 349 2.68 13.72 0.10
C GLY A 349 2.30 12.45 0.84
N LEU A 350 1.48 11.61 0.20
CA LEU A 350 1.20 10.24 0.62
C LEU A 350 2.45 9.37 0.42
N THR A 351 3.38 9.43 1.37
CA THR A 351 4.54 8.55 1.44
C THR A 351 4.12 7.18 1.96
N PHE A 352 3.82 6.26 1.04
CA PHE A 352 3.56 4.86 1.39
C PHE A 352 4.83 4.23 1.99
N GLN A 353 4.86 4.06 3.32
CA GLN A 353 5.83 3.20 3.96
C GLN A 353 5.60 1.77 3.45
N THR A 354 6.60 1.24 2.75
CA THR A 354 6.57 -0.14 2.27
C THR A 354 6.74 -1.08 3.46
N THR A 355 5.92 -2.14 3.53
CA THR A 355 6.05 -3.23 4.50
C THR A 355 7.26 -4.14 4.18
N GLY A 356 8.45 -3.55 4.08
CA GLY A 356 9.75 -4.23 4.01
C GLY A 356 10.26 -4.67 5.39
N TYR A 357 9.38 -4.64 6.41
CA TYR A 357 9.64 -5.20 7.72
C TYR A 357 9.57 -6.73 7.63
N ASN A 358 10.69 -7.38 7.90
CA ASN A 358 10.81 -8.83 7.95
C ASN A 358 11.08 -9.24 9.42
N PRO A 359 10.08 -9.76 10.16
CA PRO A 359 10.21 -10.03 11.60
C PRO A 359 11.33 -11.03 11.94
N PHE A 360 11.70 -11.93 11.02
CA PHE A 360 12.75 -12.93 11.25
C PHE A 360 14.15 -12.32 11.39
N VAL A 361 14.41 -11.14 10.81
CA VAL A 361 15.71 -10.45 10.97
C VAL A 361 15.95 -10.07 12.44
N GLN A 362 14.89 -9.68 13.15
CA GLN A 362 14.96 -9.31 14.56
C GLN A 362 15.12 -10.55 15.46
N LEU A 363 14.46 -11.66 15.12
CA LEU A 363 14.60 -12.95 15.81
C LEU A 363 16.03 -13.51 15.67
N GLN A 364 16.61 -13.45 14.47
CA GLN A 364 17.97 -13.96 14.22
C GLN A 364 19.05 -13.15 14.96
N GLN A 365 18.95 -11.83 14.99
CA GLN A 365 19.87 -10.98 15.77
C GLN A 365 19.76 -11.25 17.28
N GLN A 366 18.57 -11.63 17.76
CA GLN A 366 18.31 -11.93 19.16
C GLN A 366 18.91 -13.27 19.60
N GLN A 367 18.80 -14.30 18.77
CA GLN A 367 19.38 -15.63 19.05
C GLN A 367 20.92 -15.61 19.05
N GLN A 368 21.54 -14.78 18.21
CA GLN A 368 23.00 -14.65 18.10
C GLN A 368 23.65 -14.03 19.36
N LEU A 369 22.93 -13.15 20.07
CA LEU A 369 23.37 -12.56 21.34
C LEU A 369 23.41 -13.56 22.51
N GLN A 370 22.55 -14.58 22.49
CA GLN A 370 22.50 -15.58 23.58
C GLN A 370 23.67 -16.57 23.49
N LEU A 371 24.08 -16.95 22.27
CA LEU A 371 25.25 -17.80 22.02
C LEU A 371 26.58 -17.16 22.46
N GLN A 372 26.68 -15.82 22.43
CA GLN A 372 27.92 -15.12 22.79
C GLN A 372 28.12 -14.95 24.30
N GLN A 373 27.06 -15.05 25.12
CA GLN A 373 27.19 -14.95 26.58
C GLN A 373 27.60 -16.28 27.26
N GLN A 374 27.52 -17.41 26.54
CA GLN A 374 27.87 -18.73 27.08
C GLN A 374 29.37 -19.09 26.93
N GLN A 375 30.20 -18.18 26.40
CA GLN A 375 31.65 -18.35 26.28
C GLN A 375 32.42 -17.33 27.14
N LEU A 376 32.36 -17.50 28.47
CA LEU A 376 33.40 -16.99 29.38
C LEU A 376 34.23 -18.18 29.91
N PRO A 377 35.53 -18.26 29.63
CA PRO A 377 36.39 -19.31 30.18
C PRO A 377 36.56 -19.15 31.68
N GLN A 378 36.32 -20.21 32.43
CA GLN A 378 36.46 -20.26 33.88
C GLN A 378 37.89 -20.69 34.26
N THR A 379 38.81 -19.74 34.37
CA THR A 379 40.22 -20.04 34.71
C THR A 379 40.38 -20.26 36.21
N ALA A 380 40.68 -21.50 36.62
CA ALA A 380 40.84 -21.87 38.02
C ALA A 380 42.16 -21.36 38.63
N MET A 381 42.13 -21.02 39.93
CA MET A 381 43.34 -20.77 40.73
C MET A 381 44.02 -22.07 41.14
N ILE A 382 45.33 -22.19 40.92
CA ILE A 382 46.20 -23.16 41.61
C ILE A 382 47.48 -22.43 42.04
N SER A 383 47.82 -22.55 43.32
CA SER A 383 49.06 -22.05 43.90
C SER A 383 50.19 -23.08 43.76
N GLN A 384 51.44 -22.61 43.68
CA GLN A 384 52.61 -23.48 43.83
C GLN A 384 53.76 -22.77 44.56
N SER A 385 54.44 -23.52 45.42
CA SER A 385 55.65 -23.14 46.14
C SER A 385 56.79 -24.13 45.82
N GLN A 386 57.99 -23.57 45.64
CA GLN A 386 59.30 -24.26 45.55
C GLN A 386 59.80 -24.64 46.99
N PRO A 387 60.89 -25.42 47.24
CA PRO A 387 62.11 -25.50 46.39
C PRO A 387 63.04 -26.78 46.41
N ILE A 388 64.09 -26.73 45.56
CA ILE A 388 65.49 -27.26 45.73
C ILE A 388 65.86 -28.75 45.43
N VAL A 389 67.08 -28.90 44.90
CA VAL A 389 67.89 -30.05 44.35
C VAL A 389 68.97 -30.53 45.39
N PRO A 390 69.93 -31.50 45.22
CA PRO A 390 70.62 -32.00 43.98
C PRO A 390 71.23 -33.46 43.91
N ALA A 391 71.84 -33.76 42.73
CA ALA A 391 72.93 -34.75 42.41
C ALA A 391 72.70 -36.27 42.70
N ASN A 392 73.16 -37.28 41.93
CA ASN A 392 74.03 -37.45 40.73
C ASN A 392 73.65 -38.82 40.05
N GLY A 393 74.21 -39.39 38.95
CA GLY A 393 75.30 -39.06 38.01
C GLY A 393 75.62 -40.25 37.04
N LEU A 394 76.68 -40.13 36.22
CA LEU A 394 77.30 -41.14 35.31
C LEU A 394 76.57 -41.56 33.99
N ILE A 395 77.37 -42.01 33.01
CA ILE A 395 77.21 -42.05 31.52
C ILE A 395 78.05 -43.23 30.96
N PRO A 396 78.12 -43.59 29.63
CA PRO A 396 77.46 -43.11 28.39
C PRO A 396 76.79 -44.26 27.54
N ILE A 397 76.18 -44.08 26.35
CA ILE A 397 76.81 -43.98 24.99
C ILE A 397 75.76 -43.62 23.90
N GLN A 398 76.08 -42.64 23.04
CA GLN A 398 75.87 -42.51 21.56
C GLN A 398 74.52 -42.97 20.91
N GLY A 399 73.81 -42.19 20.07
CA GLY A 399 73.95 -40.81 19.59
C GLY A 399 73.01 -40.51 18.38
N GLY A 400 72.71 -39.24 18.07
CA GLY A 400 72.01 -38.81 16.83
C GLY A 400 70.67 -38.07 17.02
N LEU A 401 70.62 -36.78 16.63
CA LEU A 401 69.48 -35.83 16.67
C LEU A 401 68.98 -35.50 15.23
N PRO A 402 67.93 -34.66 14.97
CA PRO A 402 67.12 -33.81 15.89
C PRO A 402 65.56 -33.78 15.70
N SER A 403 64.88 -33.32 16.77
CA SER A 403 63.74 -32.38 16.84
C SER A 403 62.45 -32.51 16.00
N GLY A 404 61.27 -32.48 16.65
CA GLY A 404 59.97 -32.26 15.96
C GLY A 404 58.68 -32.30 16.83
N VAL A 405 58.38 -31.21 17.52
CA VAL A 405 57.22 -30.91 18.40
C VAL A 405 55.81 -31.39 17.91
N THR A 406 55.02 -31.96 18.83
CA THR A 406 53.53 -32.06 18.80
C THR A 406 52.87 -31.00 19.69
N PRO A 407 51.53 -30.76 19.69
CA PRO A 407 50.47 -31.10 18.73
C PRO A 407 49.53 -29.91 18.38
N VAL A 408 49.00 -29.80 17.15
CA VAL A 408 47.77 -29.00 16.88
C VAL A 408 46.91 -29.67 15.81
N ILE A 409 45.60 -29.75 16.07
CA ILE A 409 44.56 -30.19 15.13
C ILE A 409 44.11 -29.01 14.27
N PRO A 410 44.09 -29.11 12.92
CA PRO A 410 43.31 -28.21 12.08
C PRO A 410 42.13 -28.92 11.42
N LEU A 411 40.95 -28.50 11.87
CA LEU A 411 39.66 -28.52 11.20
C LEU A 411 39.76 -28.43 9.66
N SER A 412 39.35 -29.48 8.94
CA SER A 412 39.19 -29.41 7.48
C SER A 412 37.84 -28.76 7.12
N GLN A 413 37.88 -27.51 6.65
CA GLN A 413 36.72 -26.88 6.00
C GLN A 413 36.52 -27.48 4.61
N VAL A 414 35.32 -27.98 4.32
CA VAL A 414 34.93 -28.31 2.95
C VAL A 414 34.56 -27.01 2.23
N GLN A 415 35.39 -26.61 1.28
CA GLN A 415 35.14 -25.49 0.37
C GLN A 415 34.53 -26.03 -0.93
N PRO A 416 33.30 -25.65 -1.32
CA PRO A 416 32.76 -26.01 -2.63
C PRO A 416 33.54 -25.32 -3.75
N GLN A 417 34.09 -26.13 -4.65
CA GLN A 417 34.84 -25.68 -5.82
C GLN A 417 33.88 -25.13 -6.89
N PRO A 418 34.19 -24.01 -7.57
CA PRO A 418 33.33 -23.46 -8.62
C PRO A 418 33.35 -24.33 -9.89
N GLN A 419 32.17 -24.62 -10.44
CA GLN A 419 32.04 -25.31 -11.74
C GLN A 419 32.47 -24.39 -12.91
N PRO A 420 33.10 -24.94 -13.97
CA PRO A 420 33.47 -24.18 -15.16
C PRO A 420 32.28 -23.87 -16.08
N GLN A 421 32.30 -22.71 -16.72
CA GLN A 421 31.35 -22.29 -17.75
C GLN A 421 31.60 -23.01 -19.09
N PRO A 422 30.56 -23.31 -19.89
CA PRO A 422 30.70 -23.54 -21.33
C PRO A 422 30.71 -22.20 -22.08
N HIS A 423 31.70 -21.99 -22.94
CA HIS A 423 31.77 -20.87 -23.89
C HIS A 423 31.09 -21.21 -25.25
N PRO A 424 30.80 -20.21 -26.12
CA PRO A 424 29.75 -20.33 -27.13
C PRO A 424 30.19 -20.89 -28.48
N ALA A 425 29.20 -21.32 -29.27
CA ALA A 425 29.29 -21.84 -30.64
C ALA A 425 28.33 -21.04 -31.57
N PRO A 426 28.50 -21.05 -32.92
CA PRO A 426 28.62 -19.79 -33.65
C PRO A 426 27.36 -19.25 -34.33
N ILE A 427 27.43 -17.96 -34.68
CA ILE A 427 26.47 -17.28 -35.56
C ILE A 427 26.64 -17.79 -37.00
N VAL A 428 25.56 -18.27 -37.61
CA VAL A 428 25.46 -18.50 -39.06
C VAL A 428 24.51 -17.46 -39.66
N SER A 429 25.04 -16.68 -40.59
CA SER A 429 24.33 -15.69 -41.40
C SER A 429 23.97 -16.25 -42.78
N LEU A 430 22.84 -15.83 -43.35
CA LEU A 430 22.51 -15.87 -44.80
C LEU A 430 21.25 -14.98 -45.05
N PRO A 431 20.88 -14.57 -46.28
CA PRO A 431 21.28 -13.26 -46.77
C PRO A 431 20.11 -12.33 -47.22
N GLN A 432 20.44 -11.06 -47.52
CA GLN A 432 19.63 -10.18 -48.40
C GLN A 432 19.79 -10.65 -49.87
N GLN A 433 18.99 -10.36 -50.90
CA GLN A 433 18.21 -9.18 -51.37
C GLN A 433 17.20 -9.73 -52.45
N PRO A 434 16.48 -8.98 -53.35
CA PRO A 434 16.60 -7.58 -53.74
C PRO A 434 15.29 -6.74 -53.80
N THR A 435 15.47 -5.45 -54.09
CA THR A 435 14.46 -4.41 -54.34
C THR A 435 13.89 -4.37 -55.77
N ALA A 436 12.60 -4.01 -55.88
CA ALA A 436 11.96 -3.26 -56.97
C ALA A 436 10.80 -2.45 -56.30
N GLY A 437 10.44 -1.20 -56.63
CA GLY A 437 10.46 -0.48 -57.92
C GLY A 437 9.23 -0.90 -58.73
N LEU A 438 8.22 -0.09 -59.06
CA LEU A 438 8.03 1.37 -59.13
C LEU A 438 6.50 1.71 -58.96
N PRO A 439 5.99 2.96 -59.12
CA PRO A 439 4.72 3.39 -58.52
C PRO A 439 3.48 3.29 -59.43
N LEU A 440 2.30 3.46 -58.84
CA LEU A 440 1.09 3.89 -59.55
C LEU A 440 0.47 5.13 -58.89
N ASN A 441 0.70 6.27 -59.53
CA ASN A 441 -0.09 7.48 -59.38
C ASN A 441 -0.99 7.59 -60.62
N ILE A 442 -2.32 7.49 -60.45
CA ILE A 442 -3.29 7.78 -61.50
C ILE A 442 -4.43 8.63 -60.91
N THR A 443 -4.40 9.91 -61.28
CA THR A 443 -5.55 10.81 -61.54
C THR A 443 -6.83 10.07 -61.97
N GLY A 444 -8.05 10.44 -61.59
CA GLY A 444 -8.53 11.77 -61.24
C GLY A 444 -9.74 12.12 -62.12
N PHE A 445 -10.91 12.23 -61.50
CA PHE A 445 -12.15 12.86 -61.98
C PHE A 445 -12.92 13.21 -60.69
N GLY A 446 -13.50 14.39 -60.47
CA GLY A 446 -13.70 15.55 -61.34
C GLY A 446 -15.20 15.87 -61.40
N PHE A 447 -15.58 17.14 -61.14
CA PHE A 447 -16.96 17.69 -61.16
C PHE A 447 -17.87 17.28 -59.96
N GLN A 448 -18.72 18.14 -59.37
CA GLN A 448 -18.85 19.60 -59.50
C GLN A 448 -19.46 20.24 -58.23
N GLN A 449 -18.73 21.21 -57.67
CA GLN A 449 -19.18 22.51 -57.18
C GLN A 449 -20.70 22.80 -57.05
N THR A 450 -21.13 23.21 -55.84
CA THR A 450 -22.11 24.31 -55.70
C THR A 450 -21.77 25.11 -54.44
N GLN A 451 -21.52 26.42 -54.59
CA GLN A 451 -21.41 27.34 -53.46
C GLN A 451 -22.80 27.86 -53.07
N VAL A 452 -23.00 28.11 -51.78
CA VAL A 452 -23.82 29.25 -51.34
C VAL A 452 -23.07 29.96 -50.20
N VAL A 453 -22.92 31.28 -50.35
CA VAL A 453 -22.28 32.21 -49.41
C VAL A 453 -23.26 32.61 -48.30
N GLY A 454 -22.78 32.87 -47.08
CA GLY A 454 -23.66 33.18 -45.95
C GLY A 454 -22.97 33.80 -44.73
N ASP A 455 -22.07 34.78 -44.93
CA ASP A 455 -21.60 35.66 -43.85
C ASP A 455 -22.76 36.51 -43.30
N TRP A 456 -23.01 36.50 -41.99
CA TRP A 456 -23.59 37.65 -41.27
C TRP A 456 -23.10 37.70 -39.81
N LYS A 457 -22.32 38.74 -39.49
CA LYS A 457 -22.06 39.17 -38.10
C LYS A 457 -23.26 39.94 -37.55
N ARG A 458 -23.60 39.70 -36.28
CA ARG A 458 -23.74 40.77 -35.27
C ARG A 458 -23.58 40.20 -33.85
#